data_AF-X0QUZ6-F1
#
_entry.id   AF-X0QUZ6-F1
#
_cell.length_a   1.000
_cell.length_b   1.000
_cell.length_c   1.000
_cell.angle_alpha   90.00
_cell.angle_beta   90.00
_cell.angle_gamma   90.00
#
_symmetry.space_group_name_H-M   'P 1'
#
loop_
_entity.id
_entity.type
_entity.pdbx_description
1 polymer ?
#
loop_
_entity_poly.entity_id
_entity_poly.type
_entity_poly.pdbx_seq_one_letter_code
_entity_poly.pdbx_strand_id
1 'polypeptide(L)'
;MLRLDPELRKAAYPLAKQGTVVALRLYLPHVEVFATFSTKGVLLDAELPIDRSEPDVIINAYSIQVINAITTHDSETTEKLQMRGESVQVQLVKQFIMQLGLGSLIQGLIKKIKGGKGKTKPTEAEMADKKDSYKLRIKEQQTQINTLTIKNRELEITVKELQSKQKTLIIVTVAALVIMIAAIIALLMN
;
A
#
# COMPACT_ATOMS: atom_id res chain seq x y z
N MET A 1 -8.88 0.12 -13.22
CA MET A 1 -10.19 0.66 -12.75
C MET A 1 -10.79 1.70 -13.69
N LEU A 2 -10.07 2.76 -14.10
CA LEU A 2 -10.61 3.82 -15.00
C LEU A 2 -11.04 3.38 -16.41
N ARG A 3 -10.57 2.24 -16.92
CA ARG A 3 -10.89 1.78 -18.27
C ARG A 3 -12.36 1.37 -18.42
N LEU A 4 -13.00 0.96 -17.33
CA LEU A 4 -14.28 0.24 -17.36
C LEU A 4 -15.49 1.14 -17.06
N ASP A 5 -15.29 2.38 -16.62
CA ASP A 5 -16.36 3.34 -16.35
C ASP A 5 -16.09 4.66 -17.09
N PRO A 6 -16.90 5.02 -18.11
CA PRO A 6 -16.68 6.21 -18.94
C PRO A 6 -16.76 7.53 -18.17
N GLU A 7 -17.66 7.64 -17.20
CA GLU A 7 -17.84 8.86 -16.41
C GLU A 7 -16.67 9.04 -15.46
N LEU A 8 -16.25 7.97 -14.78
CA LEU A 8 -15.07 8.01 -13.93
C LEU A 8 -13.79 8.36 -14.72
N ARG A 9 -13.71 7.90 -15.97
CA ARG A 9 -12.62 8.27 -16.89
C ARG A 9 -12.63 9.75 -17.22
N LYS A 10 -13.80 10.37 -17.43
CA LYS A 10 -13.93 11.80 -17.69
C LYS A 10 -13.44 12.62 -16.48
N ALA A 11 -13.81 12.26 -15.25
CA ALA A 11 -13.27 12.96 -14.07
C ALA A 11 -11.77 12.74 -13.85
N ALA A 12 -11.23 11.57 -14.18
CA ALA A 12 -9.81 11.32 -14.05
C ALA A 12 -8.97 12.02 -15.14
N TYR A 13 -9.58 12.37 -16.28
CA TYR A 13 -8.84 12.84 -17.45
C TYR A 13 -8.10 14.17 -17.25
N PRO A 14 -8.67 15.21 -16.60
CA PRO A 14 -7.94 16.42 -16.26
C PRO A 14 -6.71 16.16 -15.38
N LEU A 15 -6.84 15.29 -14.37
CA LEU A 15 -5.74 14.87 -13.49
C LEU A 15 -4.67 14.09 -14.28
N ALA A 16 -5.11 13.19 -15.16
CA ALA A 16 -4.22 12.38 -16.00
C ALA A 16 -3.43 13.20 -17.02
N LYS A 17 -4.02 14.27 -17.57
CA LYS A 17 -3.30 15.19 -18.48
C LYS A 17 -2.15 15.92 -17.80
N GLN A 18 -2.29 16.19 -16.50
CA GLN A 18 -1.29 16.86 -15.69
C GLN A 18 -0.30 15.87 -15.05
N GLY A 19 -0.51 14.56 -15.21
CA GLY A 19 0.27 13.54 -14.52
C GLY A 19 0.14 13.64 -13.01
N THR A 20 -1.01 14.09 -12.50
CA THR A 20 -1.19 14.46 -11.08
C THR A 20 -0.87 13.29 -10.16
N VAL A 21 -0.09 13.55 -9.10
CA VAL A 21 0.25 12.60 -8.05
C VAL A 21 -0.42 13.03 -6.75
N VAL A 22 -1.28 12.17 -6.21
CA VAL A 22 -1.99 12.42 -4.95
C VAL A 22 -1.42 11.54 -3.86
N ALA A 23 -0.89 12.12 -2.78
CA ALA A 23 -0.50 11.40 -1.58
C ALA A 23 -1.68 11.26 -0.62
N LEU A 24 -2.02 10.02 -0.26
CA LEU A 24 -3.02 9.69 0.74
C LEU A 24 -2.31 9.29 2.04
N ARG A 25 -2.36 10.18 3.04
CA ARG A 25 -1.78 9.96 4.37
C ARG A 25 -2.87 9.58 5.35
N LEU A 26 -2.85 8.31 5.75
CA LEU A 26 -3.78 7.74 6.70
C LEU A 26 -3.20 7.76 8.11
N TYR A 27 -4.02 8.12 9.09
CA TYR A 27 -3.62 8.12 10.50
C TYR A 27 -3.86 6.79 11.22
N LEU A 28 -4.86 5.99 10.80
CA LEU A 28 -5.18 4.69 11.41
C LEU A 28 -5.68 3.66 10.38
N PRO A 29 -4.92 2.58 10.11
CA PRO A 29 -3.50 2.43 10.43
C PRO A 29 -2.68 3.53 9.76
N HIS A 30 -1.48 3.82 10.28
CA HIS A 30 -0.59 4.77 9.65
C HIS A 30 -0.05 4.18 8.34
N VAL A 31 -0.52 4.73 7.21
CA VAL A 31 -0.17 4.26 5.86
C VAL A 31 -0.13 5.48 4.95
N GLU A 32 0.90 5.57 4.11
CA GLU A 32 0.97 6.52 3.00
C GLU A 32 0.88 5.75 1.67
N VAL A 33 0.02 6.22 0.76
CA VAL A 33 -0.14 5.64 -0.57
C VAL A 33 -0.17 6.77 -1.59
N PHE A 34 0.53 6.61 -2.70
CA PHE A 34 0.58 7.57 -3.80
C PHE A 34 -0.32 7.09 -4.95
N ALA A 35 -1.21 7.96 -5.41
CA ALA A 35 -2.07 7.72 -6.54
C ALA A 35 -1.61 8.58 -7.72
N THR A 36 -0.99 7.93 -8.73
CA THR A 36 -0.48 8.59 -9.93
C THR A 36 -1.49 8.49 -11.06
N PHE A 37 -2.02 9.63 -11.49
CA PHE A 37 -3.01 9.72 -12.56
C PHE A 37 -2.31 9.75 -13.92
N SER A 38 -2.65 8.79 -14.78
CA SER A 38 -2.17 8.73 -16.16
C SER A 38 -3.32 8.43 -17.13
N THR A 39 -3.09 8.67 -18.41
CA THR A 39 -4.06 8.35 -19.46
C THR A 39 -4.37 6.85 -19.56
N LYS A 40 -3.49 5.99 -19.00
CA LYS A 40 -3.66 4.54 -18.94
C LYS A 40 -4.44 4.07 -17.71
N GLY A 41 -4.52 4.89 -16.66
CA GLY A 41 -5.12 4.51 -15.38
C GLY A 41 -4.58 5.30 -14.20
N VAL A 42 -5.11 5.01 -13.01
CA VAL A 42 -4.50 5.42 -11.73
C VAL A 42 -3.61 4.29 -11.26
N LEU A 43 -2.35 4.57 -10.99
CA LEU A 43 -1.40 3.67 -10.33
C LEU A 43 -1.38 3.96 -8.84
N LEU A 44 -1.31 2.92 -8.01
CA LEU A 44 -1.23 3.03 -6.55
C LEU A 44 0.11 2.44 -6.11
N ASP A 45 0.95 3.27 -5.53
CA ASP A 45 2.31 2.92 -5.12
C ASP A 45 2.55 3.28 -3.66
N ALA A 46 3.46 2.57 -2.99
CA ALA A 46 3.85 2.85 -1.61
C ALA A 46 4.88 3.99 -1.48
N GLU A 47 5.51 4.35 -2.60
CA GLU A 47 6.57 5.34 -2.69
C GLU A 47 6.19 6.42 -3.72
N LEU A 48 6.72 7.63 -3.53
CA LEU A 48 6.57 8.71 -4.50
C LEU A 48 7.28 8.32 -5.82
N PRO A 49 6.72 8.64 -7.00
CA PRO A 49 7.40 8.40 -8.26
C PRO A 49 8.81 8.98 -8.30
N ILE A 50 9.76 8.22 -8.85
CA ILE A 50 11.21 8.53 -8.83
C ILE A 50 11.52 9.88 -9.51
N ASP A 51 10.68 10.31 -10.44
CA ASP A 51 10.79 11.55 -11.20
C ASP A 51 10.12 12.76 -10.50
N ARG A 52 9.66 12.61 -9.25
CA ARG A 52 8.95 13.64 -8.49
C ARG A 52 9.64 13.93 -7.16
N SER A 53 9.74 15.20 -6.80
CA SER A 53 10.21 15.65 -5.48
C SER A 53 9.08 15.76 -4.45
N GLU A 54 7.85 16.02 -4.90
CA GLU A 54 6.67 16.16 -4.05
C GLU A 54 5.39 15.73 -4.77
N PRO A 55 4.35 15.30 -4.02
CA PRO A 55 3.02 15.09 -4.57
C PRO A 55 2.32 16.43 -4.86
N ASP A 56 1.47 16.43 -5.89
CA ASP A 56 0.66 17.59 -6.29
C ASP A 56 -0.46 17.90 -5.27
N VAL A 57 -1.06 16.85 -4.70
CA VAL A 57 -2.09 16.96 -3.66
C VAL A 57 -1.81 15.98 -2.53
N ILE A 58 -1.93 16.45 -1.28
CA ILE A 58 -1.81 15.64 -0.07
C ILE A 58 -3.16 15.61 0.64
N ILE A 59 -3.72 14.41 0.80
CA ILE A 59 -4.94 14.15 1.57
C ILE A 59 -4.54 13.58 2.92
N ASN A 60 -4.85 14.29 4.00
CA ASN A 60 -4.62 13.83 5.36
C ASN A 60 -5.96 13.42 5.98
N ALA A 61 -6.13 12.15 6.33
CA ALA A 61 -7.42 11.65 6.81
C ALA A 61 -7.30 10.39 7.66
N TYR A 62 -8.33 10.12 8.46
CA TYR A 62 -8.55 8.78 8.99
C TYR A 62 -9.11 7.88 7.89
N SER A 63 -8.75 6.59 7.88
CA SER A 63 -9.21 5.62 6.87
C SER A 63 -10.73 5.60 6.72
N ILE A 64 -11.46 5.75 7.82
CA ILE A 64 -12.93 5.79 7.80
C ILE A 64 -13.48 7.01 7.05
N GLN A 65 -12.80 8.16 7.12
CA GLN A 65 -13.21 9.37 6.40
C GLN A 65 -13.04 9.18 4.90
N VAL A 66 -11.94 8.56 4.48
CA VAL A 66 -11.66 8.25 3.07
C VAL A 66 -12.68 7.26 2.53
N ILE A 67 -12.95 6.18 3.27
CA ILE A 67 -13.99 5.21 2.92
C ILE A 67 -15.35 5.90 2.82
N ASN A 68 -15.71 6.77 3.77
CA ASN A 68 -16.98 7.48 3.72
C ASN A 68 -17.08 8.40 2.49
N ALA A 69 -16.03 9.18 2.20
CA ALA A 69 -16.00 10.05 1.02
C ALA A 69 -16.18 9.27 -0.30
N ILE A 70 -15.51 8.12 -0.43
CA ILE A 70 -15.61 7.30 -1.64
C ILE A 70 -16.96 6.56 -1.72
N THR A 71 -17.61 6.24 -0.59
CA THR A 71 -18.79 5.36 -0.58
C THR A 71 -20.15 6.04 -0.36
N THR A 72 -20.18 7.30 0.06
CA THR A 72 -21.44 8.01 0.38
C THR A 72 -21.92 8.91 -0.74
N HIS A 73 -21.06 9.29 -1.68
CA HIS A 73 -21.35 10.26 -2.76
C HIS A 73 -21.72 11.65 -2.23
N ASP A 74 -21.43 11.90 -0.96
CA ASP A 74 -21.82 13.12 -0.29
C ASP A 74 -20.70 14.15 -0.39
N SER A 75 -21.03 15.30 -0.98
CA SER A 75 -20.13 16.45 -1.06
C SER A 75 -19.64 16.88 0.32
N GLU A 76 -20.48 16.80 1.35
CA GLU A 76 -20.09 17.22 2.70
C GLU A 76 -18.95 16.36 3.26
N THR A 77 -19.01 15.04 3.06
CA THR A 77 -17.92 14.14 3.46
C THR A 77 -16.63 14.36 2.68
N THR A 78 -16.73 14.73 1.40
CA THR A 78 -15.55 15.00 0.56
C THR A 78 -14.90 16.33 0.92
N GLU A 79 -15.70 17.35 1.24
CA GLU A 79 -15.22 18.67 1.69
C GLU A 79 -14.54 18.61 3.07
N LYS A 80 -14.95 17.67 3.93
CA LYS A 80 -14.32 17.43 5.24
C LYS A 80 -12.93 16.80 5.16
N LEU A 81 -12.51 16.30 3.99
CA LEU A 81 -11.16 15.77 3.82
C LEU A 81 -10.14 16.92 3.78
N GLN A 82 -9.12 16.84 4.63
CA GLN A 82 -8.06 17.85 4.66
C GLN A 82 -7.12 17.63 3.47
N MET A 83 -7.28 18.45 2.43
CA MET A 83 -6.46 18.42 1.23
C MET A 83 -5.54 19.65 1.17
N ARG A 84 -4.27 19.42 0.82
CA ARG A 84 -3.27 20.47 0.57
C ARG A 84 -2.72 20.29 -0.84
N GLY A 85 -2.56 21.38 -1.58
CA GLY A 85 -2.13 21.39 -2.97
C GLY A 85 -2.63 22.64 -3.68
N GLU A 86 -2.40 22.74 -4.99
CA GLU A 86 -2.95 23.81 -5.81
C GLU A 86 -4.48 23.75 -5.82
N SER A 87 -5.16 24.91 -5.74
CA SER A 87 -6.63 24.99 -5.62
C SER A 87 -7.36 24.25 -6.73
N VAL A 88 -6.89 24.38 -7.97
CA VAL A 88 -7.45 23.71 -9.15
C VAL A 88 -7.29 22.20 -9.03
N GLN A 89 -6.12 21.71 -8.66
CA GLN A 89 -5.85 20.28 -8.53
C GLN A 89 -6.66 19.66 -7.38
N VAL A 90 -6.76 20.35 -6.24
CA VAL A 90 -7.60 19.94 -5.11
C VAL A 90 -9.06 19.81 -5.55
N GLN A 91 -9.58 20.78 -6.31
CA GLN A 91 -10.95 20.73 -6.80
C GLN A 91 -11.19 19.56 -7.77
N LEU A 92 -10.24 19.30 -8.67
CA LEU A 92 -10.30 18.15 -9.58
C LEU A 92 -10.27 16.82 -8.82
N VAL A 93 -9.43 16.70 -7.78
CA VAL A 93 -9.39 15.52 -6.91
C VAL A 93 -10.71 15.32 -6.17
N LYS A 94 -11.32 16.38 -5.63
CA LYS A 94 -12.64 16.30 -4.99
C LYS A 94 -13.72 15.82 -5.95
N GLN A 95 -13.77 16.39 -7.15
CA GLN A 95 -14.71 15.96 -8.19
C GLN A 95 -14.51 14.48 -8.56
N PHE A 96 -13.25 14.05 -8.68
CA PHE A 96 -12.94 12.65 -8.93
C PHE A 96 -13.41 11.72 -7.80
N ILE A 97 -13.20 12.08 -6.53
CA ILE A 97 -13.68 11.30 -5.37
C ILE A 97 -15.21 11.20 -5.36
N MET A 98 -15.91 12.29 -5.66
CA MET A 98 -17.38 12.27 -5.77
C MET A 98 -17.86 11.32 -6.87
N GLN A 99 -17.19 11.33 -8.04
CA GLN A 99 -17.54 10.44 -9.15
C GLN A 99 -17.11 8.99 -8.93
N LEU A 100 -16.06 8.74 -8.13
CA LEU A 100 -15.63 7.39 -7.76
C LEU A 100 -16.74 6.61 -7.09
N GLY A 101 -17.49 7.22 -6.17
CA GLY A 101 -18.62 6.55 -5.54
C GLY A 101 -19.65 6.09 -6.57
N LEU A 102 -19.95 6.94 -7.55
CA LEU A 102 -21.00 6.70 -8.54
C LEU A 102 -20.62 5.59 -9.53
N GLY A 103 -19.33 5.27 -9.65
CA GLY A 103 -18.83 4.28 -10.58
C GLY A 103 -19.42 2.90 -10.32
N SER A 104 -20.05 2.31 -11.34
CA SER A 104 -20.79 1.03 -11.26
C SER A 104 -19.98 -0.13 -10.65
N LEU A 105 -18.67 -0.16 -10.93
CA LEU A 105 -17.74 -1.15 -10.36
C LEU A 105 -17.43 -0.90 -8.89
N ILE A 106 -17.26 0.37 -8.51
CA ILE A 106 -17.04 0.77 -7.12
C ILE A 106 -18.29 0.49 -6.32
N GLN A 107 -19.48 0.77 -6.85
CA GLN A 107 -20.75 0.37 -6.23
C GLN A 107 -20.87 -1.14 -6.02
N GLY A 108 -20.38 -1.96 -6.95
CA GLY A 108 -20.32 -3.42 -6.79
C GLY A 108 -19.44 -3.86 -5.61
N LEU A 109 -18.28 -3.22 -5.44
CA LEU A 109 -17.39 -3.45 -4.29
C LEU A 109 -18.00 -2.92 -2.99
N ILE A 110 -18.59 -1.73 -3.01
CA ILE A 110 -19.29 -1.13 -1.87
C ILE A 110 -20.43 -2.02 -1.41
N LYS A 111 -21.25 -2.57 -2.32
CA LYS A 111 -22.34 -3.49 -1.97
C LYS A 111 -21.83 -4.77 -1.30
N LYS A 112 -20.69 -5.30 -1.74
CA LYS A 112 -20.04 -6.45 -1.09
C LYS A 112 -19.54 -6.10 0.32
N ILE A 113 -19.00 -4.90 0.52
CA ILE A 113 -18.44 -4.44 1.80
C ILE A 113 -19.55 -4.03 2.79
N LYS A 114 -20.53 -3.23 2.36
CA LYS A 114 -21.63 -2.74 3.21
C LYS A 114 -22.72 -3.79 3.47
N GLY A 115 -22.75 -4.89 2.71
CA GLY A 115 -23.86 -5.84 2.71
C GLY A 115 -25.10 -5.24 2.04
N GLY A 116 -25.83 -6.05 1.25
CA GLY A 116 -27.02 -5.57 0.54
C GLY A 116 -28.06 -4.94 1.48
N LYS A 117 -28.74 -3.89 0.99
CA LYS A 117 -29.93 -3.28 1.62
C LYS A 117 -30.98 -4.38 1.84
N GLY A 118 -31.04 -4.94 3.04
CA GLY A 118 -31.88 -6.11 3.34
C GLY A 118 -31.44 -6.90 4.56
N LYS A 119 -30.23 -6.67 5.08
CA LYS A 119 -29.88 -7.17 6.42
C LYS A 119 -30.48 -6.24 7.46
N THR A 120 -31.52 -6.73 8.16
CA THR A 120 -32.00 -6.20 9.43
C THR A 120 -30.80 -5.87 10.32
N LYS A 121 -30.84 -4.73 11.02
CA LYS A 121 -29.82 -4.40 12.02
C LYS A 121 -29.69 -5.61 12.96
N PRO A 122 -28.47 -6.14 13.16
CA PRO A 122 -28.28 -7.30 14.02
C PRO A 122 -28.82 -6.99 15.41
N THR A 123 -29.57 -7.92 15.98
CA THR A 123 -30.05 -7.81 17.36
C THR A 123 -28.87 -7.76 18.33
N GLU A 124 -29.08 -7.25 19.54
CA GLU A 124 -28.00 -7.08 20.53
C GLU A 124 -27.31 -8.42 20.85
N ALA A 125 -28.05 -9.52 20.85
CA ALA A 125 -27.52 -10.88 20.99
C ALA A 125 -26.61 -11.28 19.81
N GLU A 126 -27.00 -11.01 18.57
CA GLU A 126 -26.17 -11.27 17.39
C GLU A 126 -24.91 -10.40 17.36
N MET A 127 -24.95 -9.20 17.93
CA MET A 127 -23.78 -8.34 18.07
C MET A 127 -22.81 -8.82 19.16
N ALA A 128 -23.32 -9.39 20.25
CA ALA A 128 -22.51 -9.99 21.30
C ALA A 128 -21.73 -11.22 20.79
N ASP A 129 -22.42 -12.15 20.13
CA ASP A 129 -21.80 -13.34 19.53
C ASP A 129 -20.76 -12.98 18.45
N LYS A 130 -21.05 -11.95 17.65
CA LYS A 130 -20.08 -11.43 16.68
C LYS A 130 -18.86 -10.82 17.37
N LYS A 131 -19.05 -10.04 18.44
CA LYS A 131 -17.92 -9.46 19.20
C LYS A 131 -17.01 -10.55 19.77
N ASP A 132 -17.57 -11.61 20.35
CA ASP A 132 -16.77 -12.65 20.96
C ASP A 132 -16.06 -13.54 19.93
N SER A 133 -16.72 -13.83 18.79
CA SER A 133 -16.06 -14.48 17.66
C SER A 133 -14.95 -13.62 17.03
N TYR A 134 -15.12 -12.29 16.94
CA TYR A 134 -14.05 -11.39 16.49
C TYR A 134 -12.88 -11.36 17.47
N LYS A 135 -13.13 -11.32 18.79
CA LYS A 135 -12.05 -11.41 19.79
C LYS A 135 -11.27 -12.73 19.67
N LEU A 136 -11.97 -13.84 19.42
CA LEU A 136 -11.32 -15.13 19.19
C LEU A 136 -10.42 -15.09 17.95
N ARG A 137 -10.94 -14.58 16.83
CA ARG A 137 -10.17 -14.42 15.59
C ARG A 137 -8.97 -13.49 15.75
N ILE A 138 -9.11 -12.40 16.50
CA ILE A 138 -8.01 -11.49 16.81
C ILE A 138 -6.93 -12.22 17.62
N LYS A 139 -7.31 -13.03 18.61
CA LYS A 139 -6.35 -13.86 19.37
C LYS A 139 -5.64 -14.87 18.47
N GLU A 140 -6.37 -15.56 17.59
CA GLU A 140 -5.79 -16.49 16.61
C GLU A 140 -4.82 -15.79 15.67
N GLN A 141 -5.19 -14.62 15.14
CA GLN A 141 -4.34 -13.81 14.29
C GLN A 141 -3.08 -13.33 15.03
N GLN A 142 -3.20 -12.92 16.29
CA GLN A 142 -2.04 -12.54 17.10
C GLN A 142 -1.06 -13.71 17.28
N THR A 143 -1.57 -14.91 17.50
CA THR A 143 -0.74 -16.13 17.58
C THR A 143 -0.03 -16.43 16.27
N GLN A 144 -0.72 -16.27 15.13
CA GLN A 144 -0.12 -16.45 13.81
C GLN A 144 0.97 -15.40 13.53
N ILE A 145 0.70 -14.13 13.86
CA ILE A 145 1.68 -13.03 13.72
C ILE A 145 2.91 -13.30 14.57
N ASN A 146 2.74 -13.71 15.83
CA ASN A 146 3.85 -14.05 16.71
C ASN A 146 4.68 -15.20 16.11
N THR A 147 4.02 -16.23 15.58
CA THR A 147 4.68 -17.37 14.92
C THR A 147 5.48 -16.92 13.69
N LEU A 148 4.88 -16.12 12.82
CA LEU A 148 5.53 -15.60 11.62
C LEU A 148 6.71 -14.67 11.97
N THR A 149 6.57 -13.88 13.02
CA THR A 149 7.64 -13.00 13.52
C THR A 149 8.84 -13.82 14.00
N ILE A 150 8.60 -14.91 14.74
CA ILE A 150 9.64 -15.84 15.17
C ILE A 150 10.32 -16.47 13.96
N LYS A 151 9.55 -17.01 13.01
CA LYS A 151 10.10 -17.62 11.78
C LYS A 151 10.91 -16.65 10.94
N ASN A 152 10.46 -15.40 10.78
CA ASN A 152 11.23 -14.38 10.07
C ASN A 152 12.55 -14.09 10.79
N ARG A 153 12.54 -13.99 12.12
CA ARG A 153 13.77 -13.80 12.90
C ARG A 153 14.73 -15.00 12.75
N GLU A 154 14.21 -16.23 12.77
CA GLU A 154 15.01 -17.44 12.50
C GLU A 154 15.63 -17.41 11.10
N LEU A 155 14.86 -17.04 10.08
CA LEU A 155 15.36 -16.91 8.71
C LEU A 155 16.42 -15.81 8.59
N GLU A 156 16.21 -14.64 9.20
CA GLU A 156 17.21 -13.56 9.24
C GLU A 156 18.52 -14.00 9.90
N ILE A 157 18.43 -14.74 11.02
CA ILE A 157 19.61 -15.31 11.69
C ILE A 157 20.30 -16.31 10.77
N THR A 158 19.55 -17.20 10.13
CA THR A 158 20.09 -18.21 9.21
C THR A 158 20.80 -17.55 8.04
N VAL A 159 20.22 -16.49 7.46
CA VAL A 159 20.86 -15.71 6.38
C VAL A 159 22.15 -15.07 6.86
N LYS A 160 22.16 -14.46 8.05
CA LYS A 160 23.39 -13.87 8.62
C LYS A 160 24.48 -14.90 8.86
N GLU A 161 24.12 -16.09 9.36
CA GLU A 161 25.07 -17.17 9.57
C GLU A 161 25.66 -17.67 8.25
N LEU A 162 24.82 -17.89 7.23
CA LEU A 162 25.26 -18.30 5.90
C LEU A 162 26.16 -17.23 5.24
N GLN A 163 25.82 -15.95 5.35
CA GLN A 163 26.66 -14.86 4.85
C GLN A 163 28.01 -14.79 5.58
N SER A 164 28.03 -15.02 6.90
CA SER A 164 29.26 -15.07 7.68
C SER A 164 30.16 -16.22 7.21
N LYS A 165 29.60 -17.43 7.05
CA LYS A 165 30.31 -18.59 6.49
C LYS A 165 30.84 -18.32 5.08
N GLN A 166 30.04 -17.68 4.23
CA GLN A 166 30.45 -17.31 2.88
C GLN A 166 31.61 -16.31 2.87
N LYS A 167 31.59 -15.27 3.73
CA LYS A 167 32.70 -14.32 3.87
C LYS A 167 34.00 -15.03 4.28
N THR A 168 33.93 -15.93 5.26
CA THR A 168 35.10 -16.71 5.69
C THR A 168 35.63 -17.59 4.57
N LEU A 169 34.75 -18.27 3.83
CA LEU A 169 35.15 -19.08 2.67
C LEU A 169 35.85 -18.23 1.61
N ILE A 170 35.31 -17.05 1.26
CA ILE A 170 35.93 -16.14 0.29
C ILE A 170 37.34 -15.75 0.73
N ILE A 171 37.53 -15.38 2.00
CA ILE A 171 38.85 -15.00 2.54
C ILE A 171 39.85 -16.16 2.41
N VAL A 172 39.44 -17.37 2.79
CA VAL A 172 40.28 -18.57 2.71
C VAL A 172 40.64 -18.88 1.26
N THR A 173 39.68 -18.81 0.34
CA THR A 173 39.91 -19.06 -1.09
C THR A 173 40.89 -18.04 -1.68
N VAL A 174 40.75 -16.75 -1.36
CA VAL A 174 41.68 -15.71 -1.82
C VAL A 174 43.09 -15.95 -1.29
N ALA A 175 43.24 -16.26 -0.01
CA ALA A 175 44.55 -16.55 0.57
C ALA A 175 45.22 -17.77 -0.10
N ALA A 176 44.46 -18.84 -0.35
CA ALA A 176 44.94 -20.02 -1.04
C ALA A 176 45.39 -19.72 -2.48
N LEU A 177 44.65 -18.87 -3.21
CA LEU A 177 45.04 -18.43 -4.56
C LEU A 177 46.35 -17.64 -4.56
N VAL A 178 46.54 -16.73 -3.60
CA VAL A 178 47.79 -15.96 -3.49
C VAL A 178 48.98 -16.87 -3.23
N ILE A 179 48.84 -17.85 -2.33
CA ILE A 179 49.89 -18.83 -2.03
C ILE A 179 50.19 -19.68 -3.27
N MET A 180 49.17 -20.14 -3.99
CA MET A 180 49.34 -20.91 -5.22
C MET A 180 50.12 -20.14 -6.28
N ILE A 181 49.77 -18.87 -6.51
CA ILE A 181 50.47 -18.01 -7.49
C ILE A 181 51.93 -17.81 -7.08
N ALA A 182 52.21 -17.53 -5.80
CA ALA A 182 53.57 -17.39 -5.30
C ALA A 182 54.40 -18.68 -5.48
N ALA A 183 53.80 -19.85 -5.24
CA ALA A 183 54.45 -21.14 -5.44
C ALA A 183 54.78 -21.40 -6.91
N ILE A 184 53.86 -21.06 -7.83
CA ILE A 184 54.10 -21.18 -9.28
C ILE A 184 55.27 -20.28 -9.72
N ILE A 185 55.31 -19.03 -9.25
CA ILE A 185 56.41 -18.10 -9.57
C ILE A 185 57.73 -18.65 -9.05
N ALA A 186 57.78 -19.12 -7.80
CA ALA A 186 58.98 -19.69 -7.21
C ALA A 186 59.48 -20.93 -7.99
N LEU A 187 58.57 -21.77 -8.47
CA LEU A 187 58.90 -22.96 -9.26
C LEU A 187 59.41 -22.61 -10.66
N LEU A 188 58.90 -21.54 -11.29
CA LEU A 188 59.36 -21.08 -12.61
C LEU A 188 60.71 -20.33 -12.56
N MET A 189 61.09 -19.79 -11.40
CA MET A 189 62.36 -19.07 -11.20
C MET A 189 63.53 -19.98 -10.79
N ASN A 190 63.25 -21.26 -10.50
CA ASN A 190 64.22 -22.28 -10.11
C ASN A 190 64.44 -23.29 -11.24
#